data_AF-A0A973MB38-F1
#
_entry.id   AF-A0A973MB38-F1
#
_cell.length_a   1.000
_cell.length_b   1.000
_cell.length_c   1.000
_cell.angle_alpha   90.00
_cell.angle_beta   90.00
_cell.angle_gamma   90.00
#
_symmetry.space_group_name_H-M   'P 1'
#
loop_
_entity.id
_entity.type
_entity.pdbx_description
1 polymer ?
#
loop_
_entity_poly.entity_id
_entity_poly.type
_entity_poly.pdbx_seq_one_letter_code
_entity_poly.pdbx_strand_id
1 'polypeptide(L)'
;MIGFIVLVLLIALSLGALWLLRVRGAALTASAAALLLGGAGYALQGSPGLPGAPAQNSEARDVFPLTQARHAFFGEFTFAEPWLRISEALARDGKGEDAVGVLQNAVKRYPGDPQLWIGLGNALVDHAQGMTPAAELAYRRAEAAAPGHPAAPFFYGLALARSGDRDGALKLWKDILAKAPPNASWRPLVEQGVAALSGPAGHPNL
;
A
#
# COMPACT_ATOMS: atom_id res chain seq x y z
N MET A 1 6.36 0.37 30.73
CA MET A 1 7.29 0.70 31.85
C MET A 1 8.74 0.85 31.40
N ILE A 2 9.23 0.08 30.42
CA ILE A 2 10.64 0.11 29.99
C ILE A 2 11.07 1.46 29.36
N GLY A 3 10.21 2.12 28.58
CA GLY A 3 10.59 3.37 27.89
C GLY A 3 10.93 4.56 28.80
N PHE A 4 10.24 4.72 29.94
CA PHE A 4 10.57 5.77 30.91
C PHE A 4 11.89 5.51 31.63
N ILE A 5 12.23 4.24 31.87
CA ILE A 5 13.51 3.84 32.48
C ILE A 5 14.67 4.16 31.52
N VAL A 6 14.51 3.88 30.23
CA VAL A 6 15.52 4.20 29.20
C VAL A 6 15.70 5.71 29.06
N LEU A 7 14.62 6.50 29.11
CA LEU A 7 14.70 7.96 29.08
C LEU A 7 15.49 8.53 30.26
N VAL A 8 15.20 8.07 31.48
CA VAL A 8 15.91 8.50 32.69
C VAL A 8 17.39 8.11 32.62
N LEU A 9 17.71 6.92 32.12
CA LEU A 9 19.08 6.46 31.90
C LEU A 9 19.84 7.35 30.91
N LEU A 10 19.22 7.72 29.79
CA LEU A 10 19.84 8.61 28.79
C LEU A 10 20.08 10.01 29.34
N ILE A 11 19.16 10.56 30.12
CA ILE A 11 19.33 11.86 30.79
C ILE A 11 20.50 11.79 31.79
N ALA A 12 20.55 10.72 32.60
CA ALA A 12 21.62 10.52 33.58
C ALA A 12 23.00 10.34 32.92
N LEU A 13 23.09 9.55 31.85
CA LEU A 13 24.32 9.37 31.05
C LEU A 13 24.78 10.67 30.41
N SER A 14 23.86 11.46 29.87
CA SER A 14 24.16 12.75 29.24
C SER A 14 24.71 13.75 30.27
N LEU A 15 24.09 13.83 31.45
CA LEU A 15 24.56 14.67 32.55
C LEU A 15 25.91 14.20 33.11
N GLY A 16 26.12 12.88 33.22
CA GLY A 16 27.40 12.28 33.63
C GLY A 16 28.53 12.57 32.65
N ALA A 17 28.26 12.50 31.34
CA ALA A 17 29.23 12.85 30.29
C ALA A 17 29.61 14.35 30.34
N LEU A 18 28.64 15.24 30.55
CA LEU A 18 28.89 16.67 30.71
C LEU A 18 29.72 16.99 31.95
N TRP A 19 29.49 16.27 33.06
CA TRP A 19 30.30 16.39 34.28
C TRP A 19 31.74 15.89 34.06
N LEU A 20 31.91 14.75 33.38
CA LEU A 20 33.22 14.16 33.06
C LEU A 20 34.06 15.06 32.14
N LEU A 21 33.42 15.75 31.20
CA LEU A 21 34.04 16.71 30.28
C LEU A 21 34.31 18.09 30.92
N ARG A 22 34.08 18.24 32.24
CA ARG A 22 34.27 19.49 33.01
C ARG A 22 33.57 20.72 32.41
N VAL A 23 32.46 20.52 31.70
CA VAL A 23 31.61 21.62 31.23
C VAL A 23 31.05 22.33 32.47
N ARG A 24 31.23 23.64 32.59
CA ARG A 24 30.81 24.43 33.77
C ARG A 24 30.13 25.73 33.33
N GLY A 25 29.30 26.28 34.21
CA GLY A 25 28.59 27.53 33.97
C GLY A 25 27.40 27.37 33.02
N ALA A 26 27.08 28.44 32.28
CA ALA A 26 25.85 28.58 31.49
C ALA A 26 25.57 27.44 30.49
N ALA A 27 26.62 26.79 29.97
CA ALA A 27 26.49 25.68 29.04
C ALA A 27 25.90 24.41 29.68
N LEU A 28 26.22 24.14 30.95
CA LEU A 28 25.70 22.97 31.65
C LEU A 28 24.23 23.17 32.06
N THR A 29 23.87 24.39 32.48
CA THR A 29 22.48 24.75 32.78
C THR A 29 21.61 24.75 31.52
N ALA A 30 22.12 25.21 30.38
CA ALA A 30 21.39 25.17 29.11
C ALA A 30 21.15 23.73 28.64
N SER A 31 22.15 22.85 28.76
CA SER A 31 22.03 21.44 28.40
C SER A 31 21.04 20.70 29.31
N ALA A 32 21.09 20.96 30.62
CA ALA A 32 20.14 20.39 31.57
C ALA A 32 18.70 20.87 31.30
N ALA A 33 18.51 22.16 31.01
CA ALA A 33 17.20 22.70 30.65
C ALA A 33 16.65 22.09 29.35
N ALA A 34 17.49 21.91 28.33
CA ALA A 34 17.09 21.28 27.06
C ALA A 34 16.68 19.81 27.25
N LEU A 35 17.41 19.05 28.07
CA LEU A 35 17.06 17.66 28.39
C LEU A 35 15.76 17.55 29.20
N LEU A 36 15.53 18.47 30.15
CA LEU A 36 14.29 18.50 30.92
C LEU A 36 13.09 18.90 30.05
N LEU A 37 13.25 19.88 29.16
CA LEU A 37 12.22 20.28 28.19
C LEU A 37 11.90 19.13 27.21
N GLY A 38 12.92 18.49 26.65
CA GLY A 38 12.75 17.34 25.76
C GLY A 38 12.09 16.16 26.47
N GLY A 39 12.50 15.88 27.71
CA GLY A 39 11.91 14.85 28.55
C GLY A 39 10.46 15.14 28.92
N ALA A 40 10.12 16.38 29.25
CA ALA A 40 8.76 16.81 29.55
C ALA A 40 7.85 16.74 28.32
N GLY A 41 8.34 17.17 27.14
CA GLY A 41 7.62 17.02 25.88
C GLY A 41 7.36 15.55 25.54
N TYR A 42 8.37 14.69 25.72
CA TYR A 42 8.22 13.25 25.52
C TYR A 42 7.27 12.61 26.55
N ALA A 43 7.25 13.06 27.80
CA ALA A 43 6.34 12.53 28.82
C ALA A 43 4.88 12.93 28.56
N LEU A 44 4.64 14.12 28.00
CA LEU A 44 3.29 14.61 27.67
C LEU A 44 2.74 13.99 26.39
N GLN A 45 3.60 13.65 25.42
CA GLN A 45 3.16 13.25 24.08
C GLN A 45 3.54 11.81 23.71
N GLY A 46 4.47 11.20 24.42
CA GLY A 46 4.92 9.84 24.22
C GLY A 46 3.96 8.82 24.83
N SER A 47 3.76 7.71 24.13
CA SER A 47 3.00 6.56 24.64
C SER A 47 3.90 5.30 24.73
N PRO A 48 4.98 5.32 25.53
CA PRO A 48 5.99 4.25 25.61
C PRO A 48 5.48 2.95 26.25
N GLY A 49 4.24 2.95 26.75
CA GLY A 49 3.56 1.77 27.27
C GLY A 49 2.73 1.03 26.22
N LEU A 50 2.47 1.64 25.07
CA LEU A 50 1.78 0.95 23.98
C LEU A 50 2.72 -0.11 23.41
N PRO A 51 2.25 -1.36 23.21
CA PRO A 51 2.96 -2.31 22.37
C PRO A 51 3.22 -1.62 21.03
N GLY A 52 4.41 -1.82 20.46
CA GLY A 52 4.59 -1.48 19.05
C GLY A 52 3.46 -2.17 18.28
N ALA A 53 2.66 -1.39 17.57
CA ALA A 53 1.68 -1.92 16.64
C ALA A 53 2.43 -2.09 15.31
N PRO A 54 3.06 -3.25 15.03
CA PRO A 54 3.46 -3.53 13.66
C PRO A 54 2.20 -3.34 12.81
N ALA A 55 2.33 -2.68 11.66
CA ALA A 55 1.23 -2.61 10.71
C ALA A 55 0.67 -4.03 10.58
N GLN A 56 -0.60 -4.21 10.94
CA GLN A 56 -1.22 -5.51 10.76
C GLN A 56 -1.08 -5.83 9.28
N ASN A 57 -0.38 -6.92 8.96
CA ASN A 57 -0.20 -7.36 7.58
C ASN A 57 -1.59 -7.70 7.03
N SER A 58 -2.25 -6.73 6.41
CA SER A 58 -3.44 -6.94 5.59
C SER A 58 -3.15 -7.90 4.43
N GLU A 59 -1.87 -8.15 4.12
CA GLU A 59 -1.39 -9.23 3.24
C GLU A 59 -2.00 -10.60 3.59
N ALA A 60 -2.42 -10.84 4.83
CA ALA A 60 -3.04 -12.10 5.22
C ALA A 60 -4.49 -12.29 4.72
N ARG A 61 -5.12 -11.28 4.10
CA ARG A 61 -6.50 -11.36 3.58
C ARG A 61 -6.64 -11.34 2.07
N ASP A 62 -5.64 -10.85 1.34
CA ASP A 62 -5.71 -10.74 -0.11
C ASP A 62 -4.96 -11.91 -0.77
N VAL A 63 -5.70 -12.81 -1.43
CA VAL A 63 -5.12 -13.89 -2.26
C VAL A 63 -4.21 -13.33 -3.37
N PHE A 64 -4.42 -12.06 -3.74
CA PHE A 64 -3.59 -11.31 -4.67
C PHE A 64 -3.15 -9.96 -4.09
N PRO A 65 -1.94 -9.86 -3.49
CA PRO A 65 -1.36 -8.58 -3.12
C PRO A 65 -1.19 -7.71 -4.38
N LEU A 66 -1.89 -6.57 -4.44
CA LEU A 66 -1.91 -5.71 -5.64
C LEU A 66 -0.50 -5.28 -6.08
N THR A 67 0.38 -5.02 -5.11
CA THR A 67 1.79 -4.67 -5.35
C THR A 67 2.54 -5.78 -6.07
N GLN A 68 2.45 -7.02 -5.58
CA GLN A 68 3.12 -8.18 -6.20
C GLN A 68 2.60 -8.43 -7.62
N ALA A 69 1.28 -8.35 -7.81
CA ALA A 69 0.69 -8.48 -9.13
C ALA A 69 1.23 -7.40 -10.08
N ARG A 70 1.26 -6.14 -9.64
CA ARG A 70 1.78 -5.02 -10.44
C ARG A 70 3.25 -5.25 -10.82
N HIS A 71 4.08 -5.69 -9.88
CA HIS A 71 5.49 -5.97 -10.16
C HIS A 71 5.66 -7.11 -11.17
N ALA A 72 4.82 -8.14 -11.12
CA ALA A 72 4.85 -9.22 -12.11
C ALA A 72 4.51 -8.74 -13.53
N PHE A 73 3.63 -7.72 -13.66
CA PHE A 73 3.24 -7.14 -14.94
C PHE A 73 4.17 -6.03 -15.44
N PHE A 74 4.75 -5.24 -14.55
CA PHE A 74 5.41 -3.98 -14.91
C PHE A 74 6.85 -3.83 -14.37
N GLY A 75 7.31 -4.74 -13.52
CA GLY A 75 8.59 -4.65 -12.81
C GLY A 75 8.50 -3.91 -11.47
N GLU A 76 9.59 -3.97 -10.70
CA GLU A 76 9.67 -3.49 -9.30
C GLU A 76 9.77 -1.97 -9.16
N PHE A 77 10.37 -1.28 -10.14
CA PHE A 77 10.64 0.16 -10.05
C PHE A 77 9.93 0.90 -11.16
N THR A 78 8.70 1.33 -10.87
CA THR A 78 7.87 2.07 -11.84
C THR A 78 7.66 3.50 -11.40
N PHE A 79 7.42 4.38 -12.38
CA PHE A 79 7.10 5.77 -12.11
C PHE A 79 5.78 5.95 -11.33
N ALA A 80 4.83 5.04 -11.53
CA ALA A 80 3.53 5.07 -10.88
C ALA A 80 3.59 4.67 -9.40
N GLU A 81 4.60 3.89 -8.99
CA GLU A 81 4.67 3.25 -7.68
C GLU A 81 4.53 4.22 -6.48
N PRO A 82 5.15 5.42 -6.45
CA PRO A 82 4.94 6.35 -5.34
C PRO A 82 3.47 6.76 -5.15
N TRP A 83 2.74 7.02 -6.24
CA TRP A 83 1.31 7.39 -6.19
C TRP A 83 0.45 6.22 -5.69
N LEU A 84 0.77 5.02 -6.16
CA LEU A 84 0.06 3.79 -5.81
C LEU A 84 0.25 3.45 -4.34
N ARG A 85 1.48 3.55 -3.81
CA ARG A 85 1.77 3.30 -2.40
C ARG A 85 1.06 4.28 -1.46
N ILE A 86 1.01 5.56 -1.83
CA ILE A 86 0.27 6.58 -1.06
C ILE A 86 -1.23 6.26 -1.05
N SER A 87 -1.81 5.97 -2.22
CA SER A 87 -3.22 5.63 -2.35
C SER A 87 -3.58 4.38 -1.53
N GLU A 88 -2.80 3.32 -1.65
CA GLU A 88 -3.00 2.08 -0.89
C GLU A 88 -2.83 2.29 0.62
N ALA A 89 -1.91 3.16 1.04
CA ALA A 89 -1.76 3.52 2.45
C ALA A 89 -2.99 4.28 2.98
N LEU A 90 -3.54 5.22 2.20
CA LEU A 90 -4.76 5.94 2.54
C LEU A 90 -5.96 5.00 2.60
N ALA A 91 -6.10 4.08 1.64
CA ALA A 91 -7.17 3.10 1.64
C ALA A 91 -7.12 2.19 2.89
N ARG A 92 -5.93 1.70 3.27
CA ARG A 92 -5.75 0.92 4.51
C ARG A 92 -6.06 1.71 5.79
N ASP A 93 -5.88 3.02 5.78
CA ASP A 93 -6.25 3.92 6.88
C ASP A 93 -7.75 4.28 6.89
N GLY A 94 -8.56 3.68 6.01
CA GLY A 94 -9.99 3.96 5.87
C GLY A 94 -10.31 5.25 5.10
N LYS A 95 -9.29 5.93 4.56
CA LYS A 95 -9.41 7.18 3.80
C LYS A 95 -9.59 6.90 2.31
N GLY A 96 -10.64 6.17 1.96
CA GLY A 96 -10.90 5.74 0.58
C GLY A 96 -11.10 6.91 -0.41
N GLU A 97 -11.74 8.00 0.03
CA GLU A 97 -11.92 9.19 -0.80
C GLU A 97 -10.58 9.86 -1.13
N ASP A 98 -9.70 10.02 -0.14
CA ASP A 98 -8.35 10.58 -0.35
C ASP A 98 -7.52 9.66 -1.26
N ALA A 99 -7.63 8.34 -1.09
CA ALA A 99 -6.95 7.35 -1.91
C ALA A 99 -7.32 7.49 -3.40
N VAL A 100 -8.62 7.67 -3.68
CA VAL A 100 -9.12 7.95 -5.03
C VAL A 100 -8.64 9.32 -5.52
N GLY A 101 -8.69 10.35 -4.67
CA GLY A 101 -8.28 11.71 -5.01
C GLY A 101 -6.81 11.82 -5.45
N VAL A 102 -5.90 11.13 -4.75
CA VAL A 102 -4.47 11.06 -5.12
C VAL A 102 -4.30 10.49 -6.53
N LEU A 103 -4.99 9.40 -6.84
CA LEU A 103 -4.87 8.74 -8.15
C LEU A 103 -5.59 9.51 -9.26
N GLN A 104 -6.71 10.16 -8.97
CA GLN A 104 -7.36 11.08 -9.91
C GLN A 104 -6.41 12.21 -10.34
N ASN A 105 -5.65 12.77 -9.41
CA ASN A 105 -4.65 13.78 -9.73
C ASN A 105 -3.48 13.18 -10.52
N ALA A 106 -3.04 11.97 -10.17
CA ALA A 106 -1.98 11.28 -10.88
C ALA A 106 -2.35 11.00 -12.35
N VAL A 107 -3.54 10.47 -12.64
CA VAL A 107 -3.99 10.20 -14.02
C VAL A 107 -4.25 11.46 -14.83
N LYS A 108 -4.64 12.57 -14.19
CA LYS A 108 -4.73 13.88 -14.87
C LYS A 108 -3.36 14.37 -15.32
N ARG A 109 -2.33 14.16 -14.49
CA ARG A 109 -0.96 14.58 -14.79
C ARG A 109 -0.27 13.64 -15.78
N TYR A 110 -0.56 12.34 -15.71
CA TYR A 110 0.07 11.29 -16.50
C TYR A 110 -1.00 10.40 -17.16
N PRO A 111 -1.78 10.94 -18.13
CA PRO A 111 -2.92 10.25 -18.70
C PRO A 111 -2.55 9.04 -19.57
N GLY A 112 -1.29 8.89 -19.95
CA GLY A 112 -0.77 7.76 -20.72
C GLY A 112 -0.19 6.62 -19.88
N ASP A 113 -0.20 6.72 -18.54
CA ASP A 113 0.33 5.65 -17.69
C ASP A 113 -0.79 4.64 -17.33
N PRO A 114 -0.72 3.40 -17.85
CA PRO A 114 -1.75 2.38 -17.58
C PRO A 114 -1.78 1.95 -16.11
N GLN A 115 -0.67 2.00 -15.37
CA GLN A 115 -0.61 1.57 -13.96
C GLN A 115 -1.40 2.52 -13.07
N LEU A 116 -1.35 3.82 -13.36
CA LEU A 116 -2.12 4.82 -12.61
C LEU A 116 -3.62 4.66 -12.85
N TRP A 117 -4.03 4.34 -14.08
CA TRP A 117 -5.44 4.04 -14.40
C TRP A 117 -5.91 2.74 -13.74
N ILE A 118 -5.09 1.69 -13.74
CA ILE A 118 -5.36 0.43 -13.01
C ILE A 118 -5.52 0.72 -11.52
N GLY A 119 -4.58 1.46 -10.93
CA GLY A 119 -4.64 1.86 -9.53
C GLY A 119 -5.92 2.61 -9.20
N LEU A 120 -6.32 3.56 -10.06
CA LEU A 120 -7.55 4.33 -9.87
C LEU A 120 -8.78 3.42 -9.91
N GLY A 121 -8.81 2.45 -10.83
CA GLY A 121 -9.85 1.43 -10.89
C GLY A 121 -9.95 0.62 -9.60
N ASN A 122 -8.81 0.14 -9.09
CA ASN A 122 -8.75 -0.62 -7.83
C ASN A 122 -9.25 0.24 -6.65
N ALA A 123 -8.74 1.46 -6.51
CA ALA A 123 -9.14 2.37 -5.42
C ALA A 123 -10.62 2.73 -5.47
N LEU A 124 -11.21 2.89 -6.66
CA LEU A 124 -12.64 3.14 -6.83
C LEU A 124 -13.49 1.93 -6.41
N VAL A 125 -13.05 0.71 -6.74
CA VAL A 125 -13.73 -0.53 -6.33
C VAL A 125 -13.66 -0.70 -4.82
N ASP A 126 -12.47 -0.51 -4.25
CA ASP A 126 -12.26 -0.61 -2.80
C ASP A 126 -13.09 0.45 -2.06
N HIS A 127 -13.11 1.70 -2.56
CA HIS A 127 -13.92 2.76 -1.94
C HIS A 127 -15.43 2.48 -2.03
N ALA A 128 -15.91 1.99 -3.18
CA ALA A 128 -17.32 1.70 -3.40
C ALA A 128 -17.78 0.33 -2.88
N GLN A 129 -16.85 -0.50 -2.41
CA GLN A 129 -17.08 -1.90 -2.03
C GLN A 129 -17.71 -2.72 -3.18
N GLY A 130 -17.27 -2.46 -4.41
CA GLY A 130 -17.77 -3.14 -5.60
C GLY A 130 -17.53 -2.39 -6.91
N MET A 131 -17.80 -3.06 -8.02
CA MET A 131 -17.64 -2.52 -9.37
C MET A 131 -18.61 -1.36 -9.62
N THR A 132 -18.08 -0.26 -10.14
CA THR A 132 -18.86 0.93 -10.54
C THR A 132 -18.55 1.34 -11.97
N PRO A 133 -19.43 2.10 -12.65
CA PRO A 133 -19.14 2.63 -13.98
C PRO A 133 -17.86 3.48 -14.05
N ALA A 134 -17.51 4.16 -12.95
CA ALA A 134 -16.29 4.95 -12.85
C ALA A 134 -15.04 4.05 -12.80
N ALA A 135 -15.08 2.97 -12.00
CA ALA A 135 -14.01 1.98 -11.96
C ALA A 135 -13.81 1.28 -13.31
N GLU A 136 -14.91 0.87 -13.95
CA GLU A 136 -14.87 0.25 -15.27
C GLU A 136 -14.26 1.20 -16.32
N LEU A 137 -14.64 2.48 -16.29
CA LEU A 137 -14.03 3.49 -17.15
C LEU A 137 -12.52 3.62 -16.91
N ALA A 138 -12.05 3.53 -15.66
CA ALA A 138 -10.62 3.57 -15.35
C ALA A 138 -9.87 2.37 -15.95
N TYR A 139 -10.41 1.15 -15.87
CA TYR A 139 -9.81 -0.02 -16.53
C TYR A 139 -9.80 0.11 -18.05
N ARG A 140 -10.87 0.62 -18.67
CA ARG A 140 -10.89 0.90 -20.12
C ARG A 140 -9.85 1.94 -20.53
N ARG A 141 -9.60 2.96 -19.69
CA ARG A 141 -8.54 3.94 -19.91
C ARG A 141 -7.15 3.31 -19.79
N ALA A 142 -6.95 2.40 -18.84
CA ALA A 142 -5.70 1.65 -18.72
C ALA A 142 -5.42 0.79 -19.97
N GLU A 143 -6.43 0.09 -20.48
CA GLU A 143 -6.30 -0.72 -21.70
C GLU A 143 -6.02 0.16 -22.93
N ALA A 144 -6.68 1.32 -23.04
CA ALA A 144 -6.40 2.28 -24.10
C ALA A 144 -4.97 2.86 -24.03
N ALA A 145 -4.41 3.01 -22.83
CA ALA A 145 -3.05 3.50 -22.61
C ALA A 145 -1.98 2.45 -22.95
N ALA A 146 -2.29 1.15 -22.82
CA ALA A 146 -1.40 0.06 -23.20
C ALA A 146 -2.16 -1.07 -23.95
N PRO A 147 -2.52 -0.85 -25.23
CA PRO A 147 -3.26 -1.84 -26.00
C PRO A 147 -2.53 -3.18 -26.09
N GLY A 148 -3.23 -4.27 -25.79
CA GLY A 148 -2.68 -5.63 -25.81
C GLY A 148 -1.83 -6.01 -24.60
N HIS A 149 -1.58 -5.09 -23.66
CA HIS A 149 -0.91 -5.43 -22.41
C HIS A 149 -1.90 -6.14 -21.44
N PRO A 150 -1.52 -7.28 -20.85
CA PRO A 150 -2.45 -8.13 -20.10
C PRO A 150 -2.82 -7.60 -18.70
N ALA A 151 -2.12 -6.59 -18.20
CA ALA A 151 -2.34 -6.07 -16.85
C ALA A 151 -3.75 -5.48 -16.65
N ALA A 152 -4.20 -4.59 -17.53
CA ALA A 152 -5.52 -3.95 -17.39
C ALA A 152 -6.67 -4.98 -17.34
N PRO A 153 -6.79 -5.94 -18.28
CA PRO A 153 -7.81 -6.97 -18.20
C PRO A 153 -7.62 -7.92 -17.01
N PHE A 154 -6.38 -8.15 -16.54
CA PHE A 154 -6.15 -8.95 -15.33
C PHE A 154 -6.74 -8.29 -14.09
N PHE A 155 -6.38 -7.02 -13.84
CA PHE A 155 -6.88 -6.28 -12.67
C PHE A 155 -8.37 -5.99 -12.77
N TYR A 156 -8.91 -5.78 -13.98
CA TYR A 156 -10.35 -5.69 -14.17
C TYR A 156 -11.04 -7.02 -13.80
N GLY A 157 -10.50 -8.16 -14.22
CA GLY A 157 -10.99 -9.47 -13.80
C GLY A 157 -10.92 -9.69 -12.29
N LEU A 158 -9.85 -9.24 -11.63
CA LEU A 158 -9.74 -9.29 -10.16
C LEU A 158 -10.85 -8.48 -9.49
N ALA A 159 -11.10 -7.27 -9.98
CA ALA A 159 -12.15 -6.40 -9.46
C ALA A 159 -13.57 -6.95 -9.71
N LEU A 160 -13.81 -7.59 -10.86
CA LEU A 160 -15.06 -8.30 -11.13
C LEU A 160 -15.26 -9.47 -10.16
N ALA A 161 -14.23 -10.27 -9.93
CA ALA A 161 -14.26 -11.39 -9.00
C ALA A 161 -14.61 -10.92 -7.58
N ARG A 162 -13.96 -9.84 -7.10
CA ARG A 162 -14.24 -9.16 -5.82
C ARG A 162 -15.67 -8.65 -5.71
N SER A 163 -16.24 -8.24 -6.84
CA SER A 163 -17.61 -7.72 -6.93
C SER A 163 -18.66 -8.82 -7.14
N GLY A 164 -18.26 -10.09 -7.14
CA GLY A 164 -19.14 -11.25 -7.32
C GLY A 164 -19.36 -11.69 -8.77
N ASP A 165 -18.83 -10.96 -9.77
CA ASP A 165 -18.89 -11.36 -11.18
C ASP A 165 -17.74 -12.32 -11.53
N ARG A 166 -17.90 -13.56 -11.07
CA ARG A 166 -16.95 -14.65 -11.32
C ARG A 166 -16.84 -15.00 -12.80
N ASP A 167 -17.94 -15.00 -13.53
CA ASP A 167 -17.95 -15.42 -14.93
C ASP A 167 -17.25 -14.38 -15.82
N GLY A 168 -17.47 -13.09 -15.56
CA GLY A 168 -16.74 -12.00 -16.20
C GLY A 168 -15.23 -12.09 -15.93
N ALA A 169 -14.84 -12.33 -14.68
CA ALA A 169 -13.44 -12.51 -14.29
C ALA A 169 -12.77 -13.70 -15.02
N LEU A 170 -13.43 -14.86 -15.02
CA LEU A 170 -12.93 -16.06 -15.69
C LEU A 170 -12.77 -15.86 -17.20
N LYS A 171 -13.71 -15.17 -17.83
CA LYS A 171 -13.64 -14.87 -19.26
C LYS A 171 -12.38 -14.05 -19.58
N LEU A 172 -12.17 -12.96 -18.86
CA LEU A 172 -10.99 -12.09 -19.05
C LEU A 172 -9.68 -12.86 -18.84
N TRP A 173 -9.57 -13.62 -17.75
CA TRP A 173 -8.33 -14.33 -17.45
C TRP A 173 -8.03 -15.49 -18.42
N LYS A 174 -9.06 -16.20 -18.91
CA LYS A 174 -8.88 -17.19 -19.98
C LYS A 174 -8.39 -16.55 -21.28
N ASP A 175 -8.92 -15.38 -21.64
CA ASP A 175 -8.49 -14.64 -22.83
C ASP A 175 -7.03 -14.17 -22.72
N ILE A 176 -6.60 -13.76 -21.52
CA ILE A 176 -5.19 -13.43 -21.23
C ILE A 176 -4.30 -14.66 -21.42
N LEU A 177 -4.67 -15.81 -20.83
CA LEU A 177 -3.88 -17.04 -20.91
C LEU A 177 -3.78 -17.59 -22.34
N ALA A 178 -4.82 -17.42 -23.15
CA ALA A 178 -4.82 -17.84 -24.56
C ALA A 178 -3.78 -17.09 -25.40
N LYS A 179 -3.43 -15.86 -25.01
CA LYS A 179 -2.45 -14.99 -25.70
C LYS A 179 -1.09 -14.95 -24.99
N ALA A 180 -0.97 -15.62 -23.85
CA ALA A 180 0.18 -15.50 -22.97
C ALA A 180 1.41 -16.26 -23.50
N PRO A 181 2.59 -15.61 -23.58
CA PRO A 181 3.86 -16.31 -23.76
C PRO A 181 4.06 -17.36 -22.65
N PRO A 182 4.67 -18.52 -22.93
CA PRO A 182 4.86 -19.58 -21.94
C PRO A 182 5.71 -19.16 -20.73
N ASN A 183 6.62 -18.21 -20.91
CA ASN A 183 7.59 -17.74 -19.92
C ASN A 183 7.27 -16.35 -19.35
N ALA A 184 6.02 -15.87 -19.51
CA ALA A 184 5.61 -14.59 -18.95
C ALA A 184 5.62 -14.60 -17.41
N SER A 185 6.29 -13.61 -16.80
CA SER A 185 6.41 -13.45 -15.34
C SER A 185 5.07 -13.42 -14.60
N TRP A 186 4.05 -12.84 -15.24
CA TRP A 186 2.69 -12.70 -14.70
C TRP A 186 1.80 -13.92 -14.95
N ARG A 187 2.20 -14.86 -15.81
CA ARG A 187 1.37 -16.01 -16.19
C ARG A 187 0.91 -16.85 -14.98
N PRO A 188 1.77 -17.18 -13.99
CA PRO A 188 1.35 -17.93 -12.81
C PRO A 188 0.24 -17.26 -12.02
N LEU A 189 0.22 -15.92 -11.96
CA LEU A 189 -0.84 -15.19 -11.24
C LEU A 189 -2.20 -15.34 -11.92
N VAL A 190 -2.23 -15.31 -13.25
CA VAL A 190 -3.48 -15.49 -14.02
C VAL A 190 -3.97 -16.93 -13.88
N GLU A 191 -3.07 -17.92 -13.92
CA GLU A 191 -3.40 -19.33 -13.69
C GLU A 191 -3.95 -19.56 -12.27
N GLN A 192 -3.35 -18.94 -11.25
CA GLN A 192 -3.83 -18.97 -9.88
C GLN A 192 -5.24 -18.37 -9.77
N GLY A 193 -5.51 -17.25 -10.45
CA GLY A 193 -6.83 -16.61 -10.45
C GLY A 193 -7.90 -17.52 -11.06
N VAL A 194 -7.60 -18.12 -12.22
CA VAL A 194 -8.51 -19.08 -12.87
C VAL A 194 -8.74 -20.30 -11.98
N ALA A 195 -7.71 -20.84 -11.34
CA ALA A 195 -7.84 -21.98 -10.43
C ALA A 195 -8.72 -21.64 -9.22
N ALA A 196 -8.52 -20.49 -8.59
CA ALA A 196 -9.32 -20.01 -7.45
C ALA A 196 -10.81 -19.86 -7.81
N LEU A 197 -11.08 -19.40 -9.04
CA LEU A 197 -12.43 -19.26 -9.60
C LEU A 197 -12.91 -20.50 -10.38
N SER A 198 -12.21 -21.63 -10.37
CA SER A 198 -12.68 -22.87 -11.03
C SER A 198 -12.89 -24.00 -10.03
N GLY A 199 -12.39 -23.87 -8.80
CA GLY A 199 -12.56 -24.87 -7.73
C GLY A 199 -14.02 -25.01 -7.25
N PRO A 200 -14.36 -26.20 -6.68
CA PRO A 200 -15.73 -26.57 -6.25
C PRO A 200 -16.29 -25.77 -5.07
N ALA A 201 -15.44 -25.04 -4.35
CA ALA A 201 -15.83 -23.97 -3.45
C ALA A 201 -15.06 -22.73 -3.89
N GLY A 202 -15.69 -21.85 -4.68
CA GLY A 202 -15.12 -20.54 -4.97
C GLY A 202 -14.64 -19.92 -3.68
N HIS A 203 -13.34 -19.67 -3.57
CA HIS A 203 -12.82 -19.07 -2.36
C HIS A 203 -13.47 -17.68 -2.22
N PRO A 204 -14.21 -17.43 -1.13
CA PRO A 204 -15.02 -16.21 -0.99
C PRO A 204 -14.19 -14.93 -0.83
N ASN A 205 -12.85 -15.04 -0.76
CA ASN A 205 -11.94 -13.96 -0.43
C ASN A 205 -10.91 -13.76 -1.56
N LEU A 206 -11.36 -13.26 -2.72
CA LEU A 206 -10.46 -12.68 -3.73
C LEU A 206 -10.34 -11.17 -3.53
#